data_AF-A0A3D0PU43-F1
#
_entry.id   AF-A0A3D0PU43-F1
#
_cell.length_a   1.000
_cell.length_b   1.000
_cell.length_c   1.000
_cell.angle_alpha   90.00
_cell.angle_beta   90.00
_cell.angle_gamma   90.00
#
_symmetry.space_group_name_H-M   'P 1'
#
loop_
_entity.id
_entity.type
_entity.pdbx_description
1 polymer ?
#
loop_
_entity_poly.entity_id
_entity_poly.type
_entity_poly.pdbx_seq_one_letter_code
_entity_poly.pdbx_strand_id
1 'polypeptide(L)'
;MSKKIAGAAALLMAAALLIFPHLASEGASAGITTCLSVLIPSLYPFLVITVFLIKSGISSAIGQRIGRPFAKLFALPPAAAPAILMGMIGGYPTGSRGAQALYESGELTEEQAERLVFFSVNGGPAFICTAVGLGFLGSVRAGRFLLLIHLLSGLVVGILLGLPHHQDDAPPRHRIKWPRRIPTT
;
A
#
# COMPACT_ATOMS: atom_id res chain seq x y z
N MET A 1 -15.25 28.92 6.92
CA MET A 1 -13.91 29.55 6.95
C MET A 1 -12.86 28.77 6.13
N SER A 2 -12.83 27.43 6.17
CA SER A 2 -11.84 26.58 5.46
C SER A 2 -11.74 26.80 3.92
N LYS A 3 -12.86 27.03 3.22
CA LYS A 3 -12.87 27.20 1.74
C LYS A 3 -12.11 28.44 1.25
N LYS A 4 -12.07 29.53 2.02
CA LYS A 4 -11.32 30.75 1.65
C LYS A 4 -9.81 30.55 1.80
N ILE A 5 -9.39 29.78 2.79
CA ILE A 5 -7.98 29.44 3.03
C ILE A 5 -7.50 28.47 1.95
N ALA A 6 -8.27 27.44 1.63
CA ALA A 6 -7.96 26.53 0.52
C ALA A 6 -7.89 27.27 -0.83
N GLY A 7 -8.84 28.18 -1.08
CA GLY A 7 -8.83 29.02 -2.29
C GLY A 7 -7.61 29.94 -2.37
N ALA A 8 -7.26 30.61 -1.27
CA ALA A 8 -6.07 31.45 -1.21
C ALA A 8 -4.78 30.65 -1.40
N ALA A 9 -4.65 29.49 -0.75
CA ALA A 9 -3.50 28.60 -0.90
C ALA A 9 -3.35 28.08 -2.35
N ALA A 10 -4.47 27.68 -2.98
CA ALA A 10 -4.46 27.26 -4.38
C ALA A 10 -4.03 28.39 -5.31
N LEU A 11 -4.51 29.62 -5.09
CA LEU A 11 -4.12 30.78 -5.88
C LEU A 11 -2.63 31.11 -5.73
N LEU A 12 -2.12 31.01 -4.50
CA LEU A 12 -0.72 31.27 -4.17
C LEU A 12 0.20 30.22 -4.79
N MET A 13 -0.22 28.95 -4.79
CA MET A 13 0.52 27.86 -5.44
C MET A 13 0.49 27.98 -6.97
N ALA A 14 -0.65 28.37 -7.55
CA ALA A 14 -0.76 28.67 -8.98
C ALA A 14 0.13 29.87 -9.38
N ALA A 15 0.14 30.94 -8.58
CA ALA A 15 1.03 32.07 -8.79
C ALA A 15 2.51 31.66 -8.70
N ALA A 16 2.88 30.82 -7.72
CA ALA A 16 4.24 30.31 -7.58
C ALA A 16 4.66 29.47 -8.81
N LEU A 17 3.77 28.62 -9.35
CA LEU A 17 4.03 27.86 -10.58
C LEU A 17 4.24 28.76 -11.80
N LEU A 18 3.47 29.86 -11.91
CA LEU A 18 3.60 30.83 -13.01
C LEU A 18 4.83 31.73 -12.89
N ILE A 19 5.26 32.05 -11.66
CA ILE A 19 6.46 32.86 -11.40
C ILE A 19 7.73 32.02 -11.57
N PHE A 20 7.69 30.72 -11.23
CA PHE A 20 8.84 29.81 -11.31
C PHE A 20 8.60 28.60 -12.23
N PRO A 21 8.26 28.80 -13.52
CA PRO A 21 7.92 27.70 -14.43
C PRO A 21 9.12 26.78 -14.71
N HIS A 22 10.34 27.32 -14.68
CA HIS A 22 11.56 26.54 -14.85
C HIS A 22 11.75 25.52 -13.72
N LEU A 23 11.63 25.95 -12.46
CA LEU A 23 11.74 25.05 -11.30
C LEU A 23 10.63 24.00 -11.30
N ALA A 24 9.41 24.38 -11.72
CA ALA A 24 8.30 23.44 -11.85
C ALA A 24 8.55 22.38 -12.93
N SER A 25 9.05 22.78 -14.10
CA SER A 25 9.39 21.88 -15.21
C SER A 25 10.56 20.95 -14.88
N GLU A 26 11.59 21.48 -14.23
CA GLU A 26 12.76 20.71 -13.78
C GLU A 26 12.36 19.68 -12.72
N GLY A 27 11.55 20.09 -11.73
CA GLY A 27 11.00 19.17 -10.74
C GLY A 27 10.11 18.09 -11.35
N ALA A 28 9.25 18.44 -12.32
CA ALA A 28 8.42 17.47 -13.04
C ALA A 28 9.28 16.48 -13.83
N SER A 29 10.33 16.97 -14.52
CA SER A 29 11.25 16.13 -15.29
C SER A 29 12.03 15.19 -14.38
N ALA A 30 12.57 15.67 -13.27
CA ALA A 30 13.25 14.85 -12.26
C ALA A 30 12.31 13.77 -11.68
N GLY A 31 11.05 14.12 -11.42
CA GLY A 31 10.02 13.18 -10.98
C GLY A 31 9.74 12.08 -12.02
N ILE A 32 9.58 12.45 -13.30
CA ILE A 32 9.38 11.51 -14.41
C ILE A 32 10.59 10.58 -14.55
N THR A 33 11.81 11.13 -14.53
CA THR A 33 13.05 10.34 -14.61
C THR A 33 13.12 9.35 -13.45
N THR A 34 12.82 9.77 -12.22
CA THR A 34 12.79 8.88 -11.04
C THR A 34 11.73 7.79 -11.19
N CYS A 35 10.56 8.14 -11.73
CA CYS A 35 9.49 7.18 -11.97
C CYS A 35 9.92 6.09 -12.96
N LEU A 36 10.48 6.47 -14.11
CA LEU A 36 10.87 5.53 -15.14
C LEU A 36 12.12 4.70 -14.76
N SER A 37 13.10 5.32 -14.10
CA SER A 37 14.39 4.68 -13.79
C SER A 37 14.39 3.88 -12.49
N VAL A 38 13.56 4.24 -11.51
CA VAL A 38 13.56 3.60 -10.19
C VAL A 38 12.21 2.94 -9.88
N LEU A 39 11.09 3.64 -10.05
CA LEU A 39 9.78 3.09 -9.65
C LEU A 39 9.34 1.91 -10.52
N ILE A 40 9.29 2.07 -11.84
CA ILE A 40 8.81 1.00 -12.73
C ILE A 40 9.65 -0.29 -12.61
N PRO A 41 11.00 -0.23 -12.68
CA PRO A 41 11.83 -1.43 -12.62
C PRO A 41 11.79 -2.12 -11.27
N SER A 42 11.58 -1.37 -10.18
CA SER A 42 11.47 -1.94 -8.84
C SER A 42 10.09 -2.51 -8.55
N LEU A 43 9.01 -1.81 -8.89
CA LEU A 43 7.64 -2.24 -8.54
C LEU A 43 7.13 -3.40 -9.40
N TYR A 44 7.51 -3.45 -10.68
CA TYR A 44 7.07 -4.49 -11.60
C TYR A 44 7.37 -5.93 -11.11
N PRO A 45 8.62 -6.30 -10.77
CA PRO A 45 8.93 -7.65 -10.31
C PRO A 45 8.20 -8.01 -9.01
N PHE A 46 8.06 -7.06 -8.07
CA PHE A 46 7.31 -7.28 -6.83
C PHE A 46 5.82 -7.55 -7.10
N LEU A 47 5.21 -6.85 -8.05
CA LEU A 47 3.84 -7.08 -8.45
C LEU A 47 3.66 -8.48 -9.04
N VAL A 48 4.53 -8.88 -9.96
CA VAL A 48 4.50 -10.22 -10.60
C VAL A 48 4.65 -11.32 -9.54
N ILE A 49 5.64 -11.21 -8.65
CA ILE A 49 5.88 -12.19 -7.58
C ILE A 49 4.68 -12.28 -6.64
N THR A 50 4.06 -11.15 -6.27
CA THR A 50 2.91 -11.13 -5.37
C THR A 50 1.71 -11.84 -5.99
N VAL A 51 1.37 -11.53 -7.25
CA VAL A 51 0.25 -12.19 -7.95
C VAL A 51 0.53 -13.67 -8.13
N PHE A 52 1.76 -14.05 -8.48
CA PHE A 52 2.16 -15.44 -8.63
C PHE A 52 2.06 -16.20 -7.29
N LEU A 53 2.56 -15.64 -6.19
CA LEU A 53 2.55 -16.27 -4.88
C LEU A 53 1.12 -16.50 -4.36
N ILE A 54 0.22 -15.55 -4.63
CA ILE A 54 -1.19 -15.66 -4.22
C ILE A 54 -1.94 -16.65 -5.09
N LYS A 55 -1.81 -16.57 -6.43
CA LYS A 55 -2.52 -17.46 -7.35
C LYS A 55 -1.98 -18.89 -7.38
N SER A 56 -0.72 -19.11 -7.02
CA SER A 56 -0.13 -20.45 -6.93
C SER A 56 -0.56 -21.23 -5.69
N GLY A 57 -1.27 -20.61 -4.73
CA GLY A 57 -1.66 -21.25 -3.48
C GLY A 57 -0.53 -21.43 -2.46
N ILE A 58 0.71 -21.04 -2.82
CA ILE A 58 1.86 -21.03 -1.89
C ILE A 58 1.59 -20.06 -0.72
N SER A 59 0.85 -18.98 -0.98
CA SER A 59 0.34 -18.08 0.05
C SER A 59 -0.34 -18.85 1.18
N SER A 60 -1.27 -19.76 0.89
CA SER A 60 -1.99 -20.53 1.91
C SER A 60 -1.05 -21.39 2.78
N ALA A 61 -0.02 -22.03 2.17
CA ALA A 61 0.96 -22.82 2.90
C ALA A 61 1.84 -21.98 3.85
N ILE A 62 2.24 -20.78 3.41
CA ILE A 62 2.97 -19.81 4.24
C ILE A 62 2.06 -19.24 5.34
N GLY A 63 0.81 -18.93 4.99
CA GLY A 63 -0.23 -18.45 5.90
C GLY A 63 -0.56 -19.44 7.01
N GLN A 64 -0.46 -20.74 6.78
CA GLN A 64 -0.66 -21.72 7.87
C GLN A 64 0.48 -21.70 8.90
N ARG A 65 1.71 -21.38 8.49
CA ARG A 65 2.88 -21.38 9.37
C ARG A 65 3.07 -20.05 10.11
N ILE A 66 2.81 -18.93 9.44
CA ILE A 66 3.03 -17.56 9.96
C ILE A 66 1.70 -16.87 10.29
N GLY A 67 0.57 -17.37 9.80
CA GLY A 67 -0.71 -16.68 9.91
C GLY A 67 -1.38 -16.75 11.26
N ARG A 68 -1.00 -17.67 12.17
CA ARG A 68 -1.57 -17.67 13.54
C ARG A 68 -1.21 -16.42 14.37
N PRO A 69 0.05 -15.97 14.44
CA PRO A 69 0.36 -14.71 15.11
C PRO A 69 -0.18 -13.50 14.35
N PHE A 70 -0.16 -13.49 13.01
CA PHE A 70 -0.71 -12.38 12.21
C PHE A 70 -2.24 -12.27 12.33
N ALA A 71 -2.95 -13.39 12.32
CA ALA A 71 -4.40 -13.42 12.48
C ALA A 71 -4.81 -12.85 13.85
N LYS A 72 -4.11 -13.24 14.91
CA LYS A 72 -4.33 -12.67 16.26
C LYS A 72 -3.96 -11.20 16.36
N LEU A 73 -2.89 -10.78 15.67
CA LEU A 73 -2.38 -9.41 15.77
C LEU A 73 -3.23 -8.41 14.97
N PHE A 74 -3.75 -8.82 13.81
CA PHE A 74 -4.47 -7.95 12.87
C PHE A 74 -5.98 -8.23 12.82
N ALA A 75 -6.48 -9.25 13.54
CA ALA A 75 -7.86 -9.73 13.49
C ALA A 75 -8.34 -9.94 12.03
N LEU A 76 -7.57 -10.75 11.30
CA LEU A 76 -7.80 -11.14 9.91
C LEU A 76 -7.63 -12.65 9.75
N PRO A 77 -8.28 -13.29 8.76
CA PRO A 77 -8.09 -14.70 8.49
C PRO A 77 -6.60 -15.05 8.29
N PRO A 78 -6.12 -16.24 8.72
CA PRO A 78 -4.73 -16.66 8.52
C PRO A 78 -4.26 -16.62 7.06
N ALA A 79 -5.21 -16.77 6.13
CA ALA A 79 -5.06 -16.59 4.69
C ALA A 79 -4.54 -15.20 4.27
N ALA A 80 -4.79 -14.17 5.08
CA ALA A 80 -4.36 -12.79 4.82
C ALA A 80 -2.87 -12.55 5.10
N ALA A 81 -2.24 -13.37 5.93
CA ALA A 81 -0.85 -13.16 6.37
C ALA A 81 0.18 -13.03 5.24
N PRO A 82 0.13 -13.83 4.15
CA PRO A 82 1.02 -13.67 3.00
C PRO A 82 0.81 -12.35 2.26
N ALA A 83 -0.44 -11.89 2.14
CA ALA A 83 -0.75 -10.60 1.51
C ALA A 83 -0.30 -9.42 2.38
N ILE A 84 -0.39 -9.53 3.71
CA ILE A 84 0.17 -8.56 4.65
C ILE A 84 1.69 -8.47 4.49
N LEU A 85 2.38 -9.63 4.55
CA LEU A 85 3.84 -9.70 4.40
C LEU A 85 4.29 -9.13 3.05
N MET A 86 3.59 -9.52 1.98
CA MET A 86 3.88 -8.98 0.66
C MET A 86 3.54 -7.50 0.55
N GLY A 87 2.50 -6.98 1.18
CA GLY A 87 2.23 -5.54 1.23
C GLY A 87 3.30 -4.76 1.98
N MET A 88 3.83 -5.31 3.08
CA MET A 88 4.95 -4.70 3.82
C MET A 88 6.27 -4.72 3.03
N ILE A 89 6.50 -5.74 2.20
CA ILE A 89 7.75 -5.92 1.44
C ILE A 89 7.68 -5.33 0.03
N GLY A 90 6.56 -5.47 -0.67
CA GLY A 90 6.35 -4.99 -2.04
C GLY A 90 5.65 -3.64 -2.12
N GLY A 91 5.17 -3.12 -0.98
CA GLY A 91 4.56 -1.81 -0.86
C GLY A 91 3.17 -1.68 -1.49
N TYR A 92 2.81 -0.44 -1.80
CA TYR A 92 1.49 0.02 -2.25
C TYR A 92 0.85 -0.75 -3.41
N PRO A 93 1.55 -1.25 -4.45
CA PRO A 93 0.88 -2.02 -5.51
C PRO A 93 0.62 -3.48 -5.08
N THR A 94 1.45 -4.04 -4.21
CA THR A 94 1.37 -5.45 -3.81
C THR A 94 0.33 -5.69 -2.72
N GLY A 95 0.21 -4.78 -1.74
CA GLY A 95 -0.81 -4.89 -0.69
C GLY A 95 -2.23 -4.77 -1.25
N SER A 96 -2.45 -3.77 -2.11
CA SER A 96 -3.75 -3.56 -2.76
C SER A 96 -4.15 -4.72 -3.69
N ARG A 97 -3.20 -5.21 -4.51
CA ARG A 97 -3.45 -6.39 -5.36
C ARG A 97 -3.62 -7.67 -4.56
N GLY A 98 -2.90 -7.82 -3.45
CA GLY A 98 -3.04 -8.96 -2.58
C GLY A 98 -4.40 -9.01 -1.88
N ALA A 99 -4.87 -7.86 -1.40
CA ALA A 99 -6.21 -7.72 -0.84
C ALA A 99 -7.30 -8.01 -1.88
N GLN A 100 -7.16 -7.47 -3.10
CA GLN A 100 -8.08 -7.76 -4.20
C GLN A 100 -8.12 -9.26 -4.53
N ALA A 101 -6.96 -9.91 -4.65
CA ALA A 101 -6.90 -11.32 -5.02
C ALA A 101 -7.51 -12.24 -3.95
N LEU A 102 -7.32 -11.94 -2.66
CA LEU A 102 -7.94 -12.68 -1.56
C LEU A 102 -9.45 -12.43 -1.44
N TYR A 103 -9.91 -11.23 -1.80
CA TYR A 103 -11.33 -10.94 -1.91
C TYR A 103 -11.97 -11.70 -3.08
N GLU A 104 -11.32 -11.71 -4.25
CA GLU A 104 -11.78 -12.47 -5.43
C GLU A 104 -11.76 -13.99 -5.21
N SER A 105 -10.85 -14.52 -4.39
CA SER A 105 -10.82 -15.94 -4.02
C SER A 105 -11.84 -16.32 -2.95
N GLY A 106 -12.55 -15.34 -2.36
CA GLY A 106 -13.52 -15.55 -1.28
C GLY A 106 -12.88 -15.84 0.07
N GLU A 107 -11.58 -15.56 0.24
CA GLU A 107 -10.85 -15.75 1.50
C GLU A 107 -11.00 -14.54 2.45
N LEU A 108 -11.43 -13.38 1.94
CA LEU A 108 -11.72 -12.17 2.72
C LEU A 108 -13.10 -11.61 2.42
N THR A 109 -13.70 -10.95 3.41
CA THR A 109 -14.84 -10.05 3.21
C THR A 109 -14.41 -8.71 2.62
N GLU A 110 -15.38 -7.93 2.14
CA GLU A 110 -15.16 -6.55 1.71
C GLU A 110 -14.54 -5.72 2.83
N GLU A 111 -15.11 -5.77 4.05
CA GLU A 111 -14.59 -5.06 5.22
C GLU A 111 -13.18 -5.50 5.63
N GLN A 112 -12.89 -6.81 5.57
CA GLN A 112 -11.55 -7.33 5.84
C GLN A 112 -10.54 -6.92 4.76
N ALA A 113 -10.95 -6.88 3.49
CA ALA A 113 -10.11 -6.41 2.39
C ALA A 113 -9.84 -4.91 2.49
N GLU A 114 -10.84 -4.09 2.83
CA GLU A 114 -10.66 -2.65 3.09
C GLU A 114 -9.67 -2.42 4.21
N ARG A 115 -9.85 -3.10 5.36
CA ARG A 115 -8.92 -3.05 6.49
C ARG A 115 -7.51 -3.46 6.08
N LEU A 116 -7.36 -4.53 5.32
CA LEU A 116 -6.06 -4.99 4.82
C LEU A 116 -5.37 -3.89 3.99
N VAL A 117 -6.09 -3.23 3.09
CA VAL A 117 -5.54 -2.14 2.25
C VAL A 117 -5.03 -0.97 3.10
N PHE A 118 -5.71 -0.60 4.18
CA PHE A 118 -5.32 0.55 5.02
C PHE A 118 -3.91 0.48 5.60
N PHE A 119 -3.40 -0.71 5.92
CA PHE A 119 -2.06 -0.87 6.50
C PHE A 119 -1.09 -1.66 5.62
N SER A 120 -1.55 -2.28 4.53
CA SER A 120 -0.68 -3.00 3.58
C SER A 120 -0.19 -2.14 2.40
N VAL A 121 -0.72 -0.91 2.25
CA VAL A 121 -0.31 0.03 1.20
C VAL A 121 0.75 1.01 1.72
N ASN A 122 1.95 0.50 1.96
CA ASN A 122 3.11 1.31 2.40
C ASN A 122 4.12 1.54 1.28
N GLY A 123 5.04 2.50 1.45
CA GLY A 123 6.17 2.66 0.54
C GLY A 123 7.03 1.40 0.51
N GLY A 124 7.27 0.84 -0.68
CA GLY A 124 8.11 -0.35 -0.81
C GLY A 124 9.57 -0.07 -0.36
N PRO A 125 10.29 -1.04 0.22
CA PRO A 125 11.68 -0.90 0.65
C PRO A 125 12.60 -0.43 -0.47
N ALA A 126 12.40 -0.93 -1.69
CA ALA A 126 13.17 -0.51 -2.86
C ALA A 126 12.94 0.98 -3.18
N PHE A 127 11.69 1.46 -3.10
CA PHE A 127 11.36 2.86 -3.33
C PHE A 127 11.93 3.76 -2.22
N ILE A 128 11.70 3.40 -0.95
CA ILE A 128 12.15 4.21 0.19
C ILE A 128 13.68 4.27 0.26
N CYS A 129 14.38 3.16 0.05
CA CYS A 129 15.84 3.15 0.13
C CYS A 129 16.49 3.84 -1.08
N THR A 130 15.99 3.60 -2.29
CA THR A 130 16.63 4.09 -3.52
C THR A 130 16.16 5.49 -3.89
N ALA A 131 14.87 5.70 -4.15
CA ALA A 131 14.38 7.00 -4.62
C ALA A 131 14.40 8.04 -3.49
N VAL A 132 13.90 7.69 -2.31
CA VAL A 132 13.81 8.64 -1.19
C VAL A 132 15.14 8.77 -0.46
N GLY A 133 15.75 7.65 -0.08
CA GLY A 133 17.01 7.63 0.66
C GLY A 133 18.19 8.14 -0.16
N LEU A 134 18.55 7.45 -1.24
CA LEU A 134 19.70 7.79 -2.05
C LEU A 134 19.42 8.96 -3.02
N GLY A 135 18.24 8.99 -3.64
CA GLY A 135 17.87 10.03 -4.61
C GLY A 135 17.59 11.39 -3.97
N PHE A 136 16.58 11.48 -3.09
CA PHE A 136 16.15 12.76 -2.52
C PHE A 136 16.97 13.20 -1.31
N LEU A 137 17.28 12.29 -0.37
CA LEU A 137 17.98 12.64 0.86
C LEU A 137 19.51 12.48 0.76
N GLY A 138 20.02 11.89 -0.33
CA GLY A 138 21.46 11.63 -0.51
C GLY A 138 22.08 10.71 0.55
N SER A 139 21.26 9.98 1.33
CA SER A 139 21.70 9.20 2.48
C SER A 139 20.95 7.89 2.64
N VAL A 140 21.69 6.79 2.50
CA VAL A 140 21.19 5.42 2.76
C VAL A 140 20.79 5.26 4.23
N ARG A 141 21.42 5.99 5.16
CA ARG A 141 21.06 5.94 6.59
C ARG A 141 19.68 6.54 6.82
N ALA A 142 19.38 7.67 6.18
CA ALA A 142 18.07 8.28 6.26
C ALA A 142 17.00 7.41 5.58
N GLY A 143 17.31 6.81 4.42
CA GLY A 143 16.43 5.84 3.75
C GLY A 143 16.06 4.64 4.64
N ARG A 144 17.04 4.03 5.34
CA ARG A 144 16.78 2.94 6.29
C ARG A 144 15.91 3.37 7.47
N PHE A 145 16.12 4.57 7.99
CA PHE A 145 15.32 5.09 9.09
C PHE A 145 13.87 5.34 8.66
N LEU A 146 13.68 5.93 7.47
CA LEU A 146 12.36 6.11 6.86
C LEU A 146 11.65 4.78 6.61
N LEU A 147 12.37 3.76 6.16
CA LEU A 147 11.82 2.42 5.96
C LEU A 147 11.33 1.82 7.29
N LEU A 148 12.14 1.96 8.35
CA LEU A 148 11.79 1.45 9.67
C LEU A 148 10.51 2.12 10.20
N ILE A 149 10.42 3.45 10.05
CA ILE A 149 9.23 4.22 10.45
C ILE A 149 8.00 3.78 9.65
N HIS A 150 8.12 3.57 8.32
CA HIS A 150 6.99 3.12 7.50
C HIS A 150 6.50 1.73 7.89
N LEU A 151 7.42 0.79 8.13
CA LEU A 151 7.07 -0.56 8.56
C LEU A 151 6.40 -0.55 9.95
N LEU A 152 6.93 0.25 10.88
CA LEU A 152 6.34 0.41 12.22
C LEU A 152 4.99 1.11 12.15
N SER A 153 4.83 2.13 11.31
CA SER A 153 3.57 2.82 11.11
C SER A 153 2.50 1.87 10.59
N GLY A 154 2.80 1.08 9.54
CA GLY A 154 1.91 0.06 9.02
C GLY A 154 1.53 -0.99 10.08
N LEU A 155 2.51 -1.44 10.87
CA LEU A 155 2.27 -2.36 11.98
C LEU A 155 1.32 -1.77 13.04
N VAL A 156 1.56 -0.53 13.46
CA VAL A 156 0.73 0.17 14.46
C VAL A 156 -0.69 0.38 13.94
N VAL A 157 -0.85 0.86 12.71
CA VAL A 157 -2.18 1.06 12.09
C VAL A 157 -2.92 -0.27 11.99
N GLY A 158 -2.25 -1.34 11.56
CA GLY A 158 -2.86 -2.66 11.48
C GLY A 158 -3.29 -3.20 12.85
N ILE A 159 -2.48 -3.01 13.90
CA ILE A 159 -2.85 -3.39 15.28
C ILE A 159 -4.06 -2.59 15.75
N LEU A 160 -4.04 -1.26 15.58
CA LEU A 160 -5.13 -0.39 16.00
C LEU A 160 -6.46 -0.73 15.32
N LEU A 161 -6.43 -1.08 14.03
CA LEU A 161 -7.60 -1.53 13.28
C LEU A 161 -8.03 -2.96 13.63
N GLY A 162 -7.09 -3.78 14.14
CA GLY A 162 -7.32 -5.16 14.57
C GLY A 162 -7.99 -5.28 15.94
N LEU A 163 -7.62 -4.43 16.90
CA LEU A 163 -8.11 -4.47 18.29
C LEU A 163 -9.66 -4.51 18.43
N PRO A 164 -10.45 -3.74 17.67
CA PRO A 164 -11.91 -3.74 17.79
C PRO A 164 -12.60 -4.98 17.20
N HIS A 165 -11.95 -5.70 16.28
CA HIS A 165 -12.57 -6.73 15.45
C HIS A 165 -12.09 -8.15 15.77
N HIS A 166 -11.55 -8.36 16.97
CA HIS A 166 -10.95 -9.62 17.42
C HIS A 166 -11.95 -10.80 17.55
N GLN A 167 -13.20 -10.64 17.09
CA GLN A 167 -14.26 -11.65 17.08
C GLN A 167 -14.71 -12.08 15.67
N ASP A 168 -14.18 -11.49 14.60
CA ASP A 168 -14.59 -11.76 13.20
C ASP A 168 -13.79 -12.90 12.53
N ASP A 169 -13.39 -13.91 13.30
CA ASP A 169 -12.55 -15.03 12.84
C ASP A 169 -13.28 -16.02 11.88
N ALA A 170 -14.58 -15.83 11.64
CA ALA A 170 -15.37 -16.74 10.82
C ALA A 170 -15.32 -16.33 9.34
N PRO A 171 -14.94 -17.22 8.40
CA PRO A 171 -15.12 -16.95 6.97
C PRO A 171 -16.64 -16.89 6.66
N PRO A 172 -17.21 -15.75 6.24
CA PRO A 172 -18.64 -15.69 6.00
C PRO A 172 -19.01 -16.21 4.61
N ARG A 173 -20.17 -16.87 4.54
CA ARG A 173 -20.72 -17.46 3.31
C ARG A 173 -20.93 -16.39 2.25
N HIS A 174 -20.23 -16.57 1.15
CA HIS A 174 -20.22 -15.68 0.01
C HIS A 174 -21.61 -15.49 -0.63
N ARG A 175 -22.08 -14.23 -0.66
CA ARG A 175 -22.97 -13.72 -1.70
C ARG A 175 -22.26 -12.53 -2.33
N ILE A 176 -21.49 -12.75 -3.41
CA ILE A 176 -21.07 -11.65 -4.31
C ILE A 176 -22.32 -10.83 -4.64
N LYS A 177 -22.33 -9.57 -4.19
CA LYS A 177 -23.15 -8.51 -4.78
C LYS A 177 -22.17 -7.57 -5.47
N TRP A 178 -21.95 -7.80 -6.76
CA TRP A 178 -21.25 -6.84 -7.60
C TRP A 178 -21.92 -5.47 -7.50
N PRO A 179 -21.18 -4.36 -7.31
CA PRO A 179 -21.72 -3.03 -7.50
C PRO A 179 -22.17 -2.91 -8.96
N ARG A 180 -23.48 -2.73 -9.17
CA ARG A 180 -24.10 -2.80 -10.51
C ARG A 180 -23.69 -1.68 -11.47
N ARG A 181 -22.87 -0.70 -11.08
CA ARG A 181 -22.50 0.42 -11.97
C ARG A 181 -21.11 0.95 -11.64
N ILE A 182 -20.22 0.86 -12.63
CA ILE A 182 -19.12 1.82 -12.80
C ILE A 182 -19.81 3.10 -13.32
N PRO A 183 -19.68 4.28 -12.69
CA PRO A 183 -20.19 5.50 -13.27
C PRO A 183 -19.39 5.78 -14.56
N THR A 184 -19.98 5.45 -15.70
CA THR A 184 -19.52 5.89 -17.01
C THR A 184 -20.11 7.28 -17.23
N THR A 185 -19.29 8.31 -17.08
CA THR A 185 -19.50 9.59 -17.75
C THR A 185 -18.56 9.67 -18.92
#